data_AF-A0A924YT17-F1
#
_entry.id   AF-A0A924YT17-F1
#
_cell.length_a   1.000
_cell.length_b   1.000
_cell.length_c   1.000
_cell.angle_alpha   90.00
_cell.angle_beta   90.00
_cell.angle_gamma   90.00
#
_symmetry.space_group_name_H-M   'P 1'
#
loop_
_entity.id
_entity.type
_entity.pdbx_description
1 polymer ?
#
loop_
_entity_poly.entity_id
_entity_poly.type
_entity_poly.pdbx_seq_one_letter_code
_entity_poly.pdbx_strand_id
1 'polypeptide(L)' 'MSVAEKDEPTTFRTGVADVRVDAQVSDGSRLIAGLTHADFNLYDNRLPQPIKYFGHEKEPITLLLLLDVSGSMDKYVQE' A
#
# COMPACT_ATOMS: atom_id res chain seq x y z
N MET A 1 -53.44 7.01 24.07
CA MET A 1 -52.15 6.36 23.81
C MET A 1 -51.72 6.72 22.41
N SER A 2 -50.63 7.45 22.24
CA SER A 2 -49.91 7.55 20.97
C SER A 2 -48.48 7.96 21.31
N VAL A 3 -47.55 7.07 21.00
CA VAL A 3 -46.10 7.26 21.20
C VAL A 3 -45.58 7.85 19.91
N ALA A 4 -45.03 9.06 19.95
CA ALA A 4 -44.29 9.61 18.82
C ALA A 4 -42.85 9.07 18.92
N GLU A 5 -42.50 8.19 17.98
CA GLU A 5 -41.16 7.66 17.79
C GLU A 5 -40.26 8.78 17.25
N LYS A 6 -39.13 9.00 17.93
CA LYS A 6 -38.19 10.08 17.59
C LYS A 6 -37.24 9.53 16.53
N ASP A 7 -37.39 10.03 15.31
CA ASP A 7 -36.59 9.63 14.13
C ASP A 7 -35.15 10.12 14.31
N GLU A 8 -34.25 9.25 14.80
CA GLU A 8 -32.82 9.53 14.81
C GLU A 8 -32.25 9.34 13.40
N PRO A 9 -31.45 10.29 12.88
CA PRO A 9 -30.91 10.18 11.52
C PRO A 9 -30.00 8.95 11.40
N THR A 10 -30.40 7.99 10.58
CA THR A 10 -29.60 6.81 10.26
C THR A 10 -28.31 7.25 9.58
N THR A 11 -27.16 7.02 10.22
CA THR A 11 -25.86 7.38 9.66
C THR A 11 -25.34 6.26 8.77
N PHE A 12 -25.35 6.46 7.45
CA PHE A 12 -24.77 5.52 6.50
C PHE A 12 -23.24 5.69 6.44
N ARG A 13 -22.51 4.62 6.73
CA ARG A 13 -21.04 4.56 6.53
C ARG A 13 -20.76 3.87 5.20
N THR A 14 -20.02 4.54 4.34
CA THR A 14 -19.49 3.99 3.09
C THR A 14 -17.98 3.84 3.24
N GLY A 15 -17.45 2.66 2.90
CA GLY A 15 -16.02 2.39 2.84
C GLY A 15 -15.59 2.24 1.38
N VAL A 16 -14.44 2.83 1.02
CA VAL A 16 -13.77 2.56 -0.26
C VAL A 16 -12.69 1.53 0.02
N ALA A 17 -12.76 0.36 -0.61
CA ALA A 17 -11.66 -0.59 -0.65
C ALA A 17 -10.86 -0.32 -1.93
N ASP A 18 -9.77 0.44 -1.81
CA ASP A 18 -8.82 0.54 -2.92
C ASP A 18 -7.96 -0.73 -2.95
N VAL A 19 -7.89 -1.34 -4.13
CA VAL A 19 -7.06 -2.54 -4.36
C VAL A 19 -5.72 -2.08 -4.90
N ARG A 20 -4.66 -2.43 -4.18
CA ARG A 20 -3.29 -2.18 -4.60
C ARG A 20 -2.76 -3.35 -5.42
N VAL A 21 -2.07 -3.03 -6.51
CA VAL A 21 -1.41 -4.00 -7.39
C VAL A 21 0.03 -3.57 -7.56
N ASP A 22 0.97 -4.39 -7.11
CA ASP A 22 2.40 -4.14 -7.29
C ASP A 22 2.89 -4.80 -8.59
N ALA A 23 3.67 -4.07 -9.38
CA ALA A 23 4.23 -4.55 -10.64
C ALA A 23 5.71 -4.16 -10.77
N GLN A 24 6.53 -5.08 -11.27
CA GLN A 24 7.93 -4.85 -11.59
C GLN A 24 8.20 -5.33 -13.02
N VAL A 25 8.86 -4.49 -13.82
CA VAL A 25 9.22 -4.80 -15.20
C VAL A 25 10.73 -4.94 -15.31
N SER A 26 11.19 -6.05 -15.88
CA SER A 26 12.61 -6.33 -16.10
C SER A 26 12.86 -6.88 -17.51
N ASP A 27 14.06 -6.61 -18.01
CA ASP A 27 14.64 -7.24 -19.19
C ASP A 27 15.83 -8.10 -18.74
N GLY A 28 15.58 -9.40 -18.57
CA GLY A 28 16.51 -10.31 -17.92
C GLY A 28 16.81 -9.88 -16.48
N SER A 29 18.08 -9.58 -16.18
CA SER A 29 18.54 -9.08 -14.88
C SER A 29 18.44 -7.56 -14.73
N ARG A 30 18.09 -6.83 -15.78
CA ARG A 30 18.00 -5.37 -15.77
C ARG A 30 16.60 -4.93 -15.41
N LEU A 31 16.46 -4.12 -14.35
CA LEU A 31 15.19 -3.46 -14.03
C LEU A 31 14.93 -2.31 -15.01
N ILE A 32 13.70 -2.24 -15.52
CA ILE A 32 13.22 -1.14 -16.37
C ILE A 32 12.60 -0.08 -15.46
N ALA A 33 13.17 1.12 -15.48
CA ALA A 33 12.70 2.27 -14.71
C ALA A 33 12.06 3.32 -15.64
N GLY A 34 11.36 4.28 -15.04
CA GLY A 34 10.80 5.43 -15.78
C GLY A 34 9.51 5.13 -16.53
N LEU A 35 8.89 3.97 -16.29
CA LEU A 35 7.56 3.66 -16.82
C LEU A 35 6.52 4.64 -16.24
N THR A 36 5.49 4.90 -17.00
CA THR A 36 4.41 5.81 -16.63
C THR A 36 3.10 5.04 -16.59
N HIS A 37 2.06 5.67 -16.04
CA HIS A 37 0.71 5.13 -16.08
C HIS A 37 0.27 4.69 -17.49
N ALA A 38 0.70 5.40 -18.55
CA ALA A 38 0.33 5.10 -19.94
C ALA A 38 0.91 3.78 -20.46
N ASP A 39 1.91 3.21 -19.78
CA ASP A 39 2.57 1.96 -20.17
C ASP A 39 1.88 0.72 -19.60
N PHE A 40 0.82 0.89 -18.79
CA PHE A 40 0.10 -0.20 -18.13
C PHE A 40 -1.37 -0.24 -18.50
N ASN A 41 -1.90 -1.46 -18.65
CA ASN A 41 -3.33 -1.73 -18.72
C ASN A 41 -3.70 -2.67 -17.57
N LEU A 42 -4.65 -2.28 -16.73
CA LEU A 42 -5.15 -3.11 -15.63
C LEU A 42 -6.42 -3.84 -16.07
N TYR A 43 -6.49 -5.14 -15.80
CA TYR A 43 -7.67 -5.94 -16.04
C TYR A 43 -8.03 -6.71 -14.77
N ASP A 44 -9.32 -6.73 -14.44
CA ASP A 44 -9.89 -7.63 -13.44
C ASP A 44 -10.92 -8.51 -14.14
N ASN A 45 -10.82 -9.83 -13.99
CA ASN A 45 -11.68 -10.80 -14.67
C ASN A 45 -11.81 -10.57 -16.20
N ARG A 46 -10.71 -10.14 -16.85
CA ARG A 46 -10.62 -9.76 -18.27
C ARG A 46 -11.35 -8.47 -18.67
N LEU A 47 -11.88 -7.72 -17.70
CA LEU A 47 -12.48 -6.41 -17.93
C LEU A 47 -11.46 -5.30 -17.61
N PRO A 48 -11.25 -4.32 -18.50
CA PRO A 48 -10.36 -3.18 -18.24
C PRO A 48 -10.81 -2.40 -16.99
N GLN A 49 -9.87 -2.09 -16.11
CA GLN A 49 -10.10 -1.29 -14.91
C GLN A 49 -9.31 0.02 -14.99
N PRO A 50 -9.89 1.15 -14.53
CA PRO A 50 -9.16 2.39 -14.43
C PRO A 50 -8.12 2.31 -13.31
N ILE A 51 -6.88 2.69 -13.60
CA ILE A 51 -5.85 2.88 -12.57
C ILE A 51 -6.09 4.27 -11.95
N LYS A 52 -6.62 4.31 -10.72
CA LYS A 52 -6.95 5.57 -10.03
C LYS A 52 -5.72 6.29 -9.49
N TYR A 53 -4.74 5.53 -9.02
CA TYR A 53 -3.48 6.01 -8.47
C TYR A 53 -2.34 5.22 -9.09
N PHE A 54 -1.32 5.93 -9.57
CA PHE A 54 -0.11 5.33 -10.10
C PHE A 54 1.09 5.96 -9.39
N GLY A 55 1.93 5.14 -8.79
CA GLY A 55 3.09 5.60 -8.04
C GLY A 55 4.23 4.61 -8.16
N HIS A 56 5.44 5.14 -8.37
CA HIS A 56 6.66 4.41 -8.04
C HIS A 56 6.92 4.64 -6.57
N GLU A 57 6.45 3.72 -5.75
CA GLU A 57 6.48 3.95 -4.32
C GLU A 57 7.91 4.06 -3.78
N LYS A 58 8.21 5.24 -3.24
CA LYS A 58 9.12 5.39 -2.10
C LYS A 58 8.23 5.57 -0.88
N GLU A 59 7.51 4.53 -0.49
CA GLU A 59 6.80 4.60 0.79
C GLU A 59 7.82 4.73 1.92
N PRO A 60 7.58 5.63 2.88
CA PRO A 60 8.47 5.79 4.02
C PRO A 60 8.46 4.49 4.83
N ILE A 61 9.56 3.74 4.78
CA ILE A 61 9.74 2.61 5.67
C ILE A 61 10.10 3.12 7.07
N THR A 62 9.43 2.58 8.08
CA THR A 62 9.85 2.77 9.48
C THR A 62 10.69 1.56 9.87
N LEU A 63 11.99 1.79 10.07
CA LEU A 63 12.91 0.74 10.48
C LEU A 63 13.23 0.90 11.97
N LEU A 64 12.88 -0.09 12.78
CA LEU A 64 13.29 -0.17 14.18
C LEU A 64 14.48 -1.12 14.29
N LEU A 65 15.65 -0.59 14.63
CA LEU A 65 16.85 -1.38 14.88
C LEU A 65 17.03 -1.54 16.39
N LEU A 66 16.88 -2.78 16.87
CA LEU A 66 17.16 -3.14 18.26
C LEU A 66 18.53 -3.82 18.28
N LEU A 67 19.51 -3.14 18.86
CA LEU A 67 20.87 -3.68 19.02
C LEU A 67 21.02 -4.22 20.44
N ASP A 68 21.46 -5.48 20.54
CA ASP A 68 21.94 -6.04 21.79
C ASP A 68 23.35 -5.48 22.08
N VAL A 69 23.57 -5.05 23.32
CA VAL A 69 24.85 -4.54 23.83
C VAL A 69 25.45 -5.46 24.90
N SER A 70 25.02 -6.73 24.94
CA SER A 70 25.70 -7.75 25.73
C SER A 70 27.16 -7.90 25.29
N GLY A 71 28.06 -8.28 26.20
CA GLY A 71 29.49 -8.42 25.86
C GLY A 71 29.79 -9.45 24.75
N SER A 72 28.83 -10.27 24.35
CA SER A 72 28.96 -11.14 23.17
C SER A 72 28.89 -10.39 21.84
N MET A 73 28.31 -9.18 21.84
CA MET A 73 28.12 -8.32 20.68
C MET A 73 29.27 -7.34 20.46
N ASP A 74 30.25 -7.24 21.38
CA ASP A 74 31.39 -6.31 21.28
C ASP A 74 32.12 -6.38 19.93
N LYS A 75 32.23 -7.57 19.33
CA LYS A 75 32.87 -7.77 18.02
C LYS A 75 32.08 -7.26 16.81
N TYR A 76 30.81 -6.90 16.98
CA TYR A 76 29.91 -6.44 15.91
C TYR A 76 29.45 -4.99 16.08
N VAL A 77 29.67 -4.39 17.26
CA VAL A 77 29.11 -3.07 17.64
C VAL A 77 30.22 -2.02 17.89
N GLN A 78 31.49 -2.39 17.76
CA GLN A 78 32.61 -1.44 17.82
C GLN A 78 32.92 -0.82 16.45
N GLU A 79 33.42 0.43 16.47
CA GLU A 79 33.84 1.24 15.30
C GLU A 79 34.77 0.50 14.32
#